data_AF-A0A1B1MX91-F1
#
_entry.id   AF-A0A1B1MX91-F1
#
_cell.length_a   1.000
_cell.length_b   1.000
_cell.length_c   1.000
_cell.angle_alpha   90.00
_cell.angle_beta   90.00
_cell.angle_gamma   90.00
#
_symmetry.space_group_name_H-M   'P 1'
#
loop_
_entity.id
_entity.type
_entity.pdbx_description
1 polymer ?
#
loop_
_entity_poly.entity_id
_entity_poly.type
_entity_poly.pdbx_seq_one_letter_code
_entity_poly.pdbx_strand_id
1 'polypeptide(L)'
;MDSIEMVPLMVTPGIRKYEHTHNEPFRSIIARADSAFENANSILCVGYGFNDNHIQPKLIDKMRQGKTPILIATKKLSDSGMRFIKSATSSTVFGIEEFKSGTRIVFSDKEEIIEELSFWSLEELIKLVI
;
A
#
# COMPACT_ATOMS: atom_id res chain seq x y z
N MET A 1 21.93 -24.42 24.45
CA MET A 1 21.27 -23.24 23.86
C MET A 1 20.41 -23.84 22.76
N ASP A 2 19.15 -24.13 23.09
CA ASP A 2 18.27 -24.89 22.20
C ASP A 2 17.98 -24.06 20.95
N SER A 3 18.25 -24.65 19.79
CA SER A 3 17.86 -24.11 18.50
C SER A 3 16.34 -24.09 18.44
N ILE A 4 15.73 -22.91 18.42
CA ILE A 4 14.29 -22.74 18.22
C ILE A 4 13.97 -23.23 16.80
N GLU A 5 13.34 -24.40 16.71
CA GLU A 5 12.88 -24.97 15.45
C GLU A 5 11.62 -24.21 15.00
N MET A 6 11.77 -23.36 13.98
CA MET A 6 10.66 -22.58 13.42
C MET A 6 9.89 -23.42 12.42
N VAL A 7 8.64 -23.77 12.74
CA VAL A 7 7.75 -24.49 11.83
C VAL A 7 6.93 -23.49 11.00
N PRO A 8 6.95 -23.55 9.66
CA PRO A 8 6.09 -22.71 8.82
C PRO A 8 4.61 -22.92 9.15
N LEU A 9 3.90 -21.83 9.39
CA LEU A 9 2.46 -21.84 9.69
C LEU A 9 1.70 -21.23 8.51
N MET A 10 0.72 -21.97 7.99
CA MET A 10 -0.16 -21.53 6.90
C MET A 10 -1.61 -21.70 7.33
N VAL A 11 -2.43 -20.66 7.14
CA VAL A 11 -3.88 -20.79 7.28
C VAL A 11 -4.42 -21.40 5.99
N THR A 12 -4.92 -22.63 6.07
CA THR A 12 -5.46 -23.32 4.91
C THR A 12 -6.84 -22.77 4.52
N PRO A 13 -7.18 -22.72 3.22
CA PRO A 13 -8.52 -22.32 2.79
C PRO A 13 -9.58 -23.27 3.35
N GLY A 14 -10.57 -22.75 4.08
CA GLY A 14 -11.64 -23.57 4.66
C GLY A 14 -12.61 -22.75 5.51
N ILE A 15 -13.71 -23.38 5.93
CA ILE A 15 -14.79 -22.74 6.71
C ILE A 15 -14.26 -22.13 8.01
N ARG A 16 -13.25 -22.77 8.64
CA ARG A 16 -12.64 -22.32 9.91
C ARG A 16 -11.47 -21.35 9.74
N LYS A 17 -11.15 -20.90 8.52
CA LYS A 17 -10.03 -19.97 8.28
C LYS A 17 -10.10 -18.70 9.14
N TYR A 18 -11.32 -18.19 9.36
CA TYR A 18 -11.58 -17.01 10.18
C TYR A 18 -11.47 -17.30 11.69
N GLU A 19 -11.76 -18.54 12.13
CA GLU A 19 -11.56 -18.95 13.54
C GLU A 19 -10.06 -19.07 13.84
N HIS A 20 -9.29 -19.63 12.91
CA HIS A 20 -7.85 -19.83 13.09
C HIS A 20 -7.03 -18.54 13.14
N THR A 21 -7.46 -17.44 12.49
CA THR A 21 -6.75 -16.14 12.57
C THR A 21 -6.91 -15.43 13.92
N HIS A 22 -7.85 -15.85 14.76
CA HIS A 22 -8.00 -15.32 16.12
C HIS A 22 -7.14 -16.06 17.16
N ASN A 23 -6.48 -17.15 16.73
CA ASN A 23 -5.55 -17.91 17.55
C ASN A 23 -4.10 -17.40 17.35
N GLU A 24 -3.25 -17.64 18.34
CA GLU A 24 -1.81 -17.37 18.18
C GLU A 24 -1.19 -18.29 17.11
N PRO A 25 -0.19 -17.80 16.35
CA PRO A 25 0.45 -16.49 16.42
C PRO A 25 -0.22 -15.39 15.57
N PHE A 26 -1.33 -15.69 14.89
CA PHE A 26 -1.91 -14.79 13.89
C PHE A 26 -2.52 -13.53 14.51
N ARG A 27 -3.13 -13.65 15.70
CA ARG A 27 -3.69 -12.52 16.44
C ARG A 27 -2.63 -11.47 16.78
N SER A 28 -1.46 -11.90 17.27
CA SER A 28 -0.36 -11.00 17.60
C SER A 28 0.27 -10.36 16.36
N ILE A 29 0.32 -11.07 15.23
CA ILE A 29 0.75 -10.52 13.93
C ILE A 29 -0.19 -9.41 13.46
N ILE A 30 -1.51 -9.63 13.50
CA ILE A 30 -2.50 -8.62 13.13
C ILE A 30 -2.38 -7.39 14.03
N ALA A 31 -2.29 -7.58 15.35
CA ALA A 31 -2.15 -6.48 16.30
C ALA A 31 -0.86 -5.67 16.05
N ARG A 32 0.25 -6.33 15.70
CA ARG A 32 1.50 -5.65 15.34
C ARG A 32 1.39 -4.89 14.02
N ALA A 33 0.72 -5.46 13.02
CA ALA A 33 0.46 -4.76 11.75
C ALA A 33 -0.40 -3.50 11.98
N ASP A 34 -1.41 -3.60 12.84
CA ASP A 34 -2.28 -2.48 13.20
C ASP A 34 -1.50 -1.37 13.91
N SER A 35 -0.67 -1.73 14.89
CA SER A 35 0.20 -0.78 15.58
C SER A 35 1.20 -0.13 14.62
N ALA A 36 1.80 -0.89 13.70
CA ALA A 36 2.69 -0.34 12.68
C ALA A 36 1.96 0.66 11.77
N PHE A 37 0.72 0.35 11.40
CA PHE A 37 -0.12 1.22 10.58
C PHE A 37 -0.49 2.51 11.32
N GLU A 38 -0.90 2.41 12.58
CA GLU A 38 -1.25 3.56 13.43
C GLU A 38 -0.07 4.50 13.67
N ASN A 39 1.15 3.97 13.81
CA ASN A 39 2.35 4.77 14.08
C ASN A 39 3.12 5.15 12.80
N ALA A 40 2.63 4.77 11.62
CA ALA A 40 3.33 5.06 10.36
C ALA A 40 3.36 6.57 10.07
N ASN A 41 4.58 7.07 9.83
CA ASN A 41 4.83 8.44 9.38
C ASN A 41 4.52 8.63 7.89
N SER A 42 4.55 7.57 7.11
CA SER A 42 4.21 7.53 5.69
C SER A 42 3.76 6.13 5.29
N ILE A 43 2.95 6.01 4.26
CA ILE A 43 2.45 4.73 3.75
C ILE A 43 2.79 4.60 2.27
N LEU A 44 3.34 3.46 1.88
CA LEU A 44 3.59 3.08 0.49
C LEU A 44 2.74 1.85 0.15
N CYS A 45 1.82 2.02 -0.80
CA CYS A 45 1.02 0.94 -1.36
C CYS A 45 1.61 0.53 -2.71
N VAL A 46 2.13 -0.70 -2.82
CA VAL A 46 2.69 -1.22 -4.09
C VAL A 46 1.74 -2.27 -4.68
N GLY A 47 1.29 -2.08 -5.91
CA GLY A 47 0.44 -3.07 -6.62
C GLY A 47 -0.88 -3.38 -5.90
N TYR A 48 -1.39 -2.44 -5.10
CA TYR A 48 -2.57 -2.64 -4.27
C TYR A 48 -3.86 -2.28 -5.03
N GLY A 49 -4.82 -3.22 -5.06
CA GLY A 49 -6.06 -3.08 -5.84
C GLY A 49 -7.21 -2.33 -5.16
N PHE A 50 -7.07 -1.87 -3.90
CA PHE A 50 -8.12 -1.17 -3.14
C PHE A 50 -9.45 -1.94 -3.08
N ASN A 51 -9.37 -3.24 -2.77
CA ASN A 51 -10.51 -4.14 -2.61
C ASN A 51 -10.41 -4.99 -1.32
N ASP A 52 -9.68 -4.51 -0.32
CA ASP A 52 -9.42 -5.24 0.94
C ASP A 52 -10.22 -4.65 2.10
N ASN A 53 -11.04 -5.48 2.76
CA ASN A 53 -11.93 -5.04 3.84
C ASN A 53 -11.23 -4.79 5.17
N HIS A 54 -9.98 -5.22 5.35
CA HIS A 54 -9.22 -5.08 6.60
C HIS A 54 -8.24 -3.90 6.57
N ILE A 55 -7.60 -3.66 5.43
CA ILE A 55 -6.58 -2.60 5.27
C ILE A 55 -7.18 -1.29 4.75
N GLN A 56 -8.16 -1.35 3.85
CA GLN A 56 -8.73 -0.15 3.23
C GLN A 56 -9.39 0.82 4.21
N PRO A 57 -10.15 0.37 5.24
CA PRO A 57 -10.71 1.30 6.24
C PRO A 57 -9.61 2.08 6.96
N LYS A 58 -8.52 1.42 7.33
CA LYS A 58 -7.38 2.06 8.00
C LYS A 58 -6.68 3.09 7.11
N LEU A 59 -6.51 2.77 5.81
CA LEU A 59 -5.99 3.72 4.81
C LEU A 59 -6.88 4.97 4.70
N ILE A 60 -8.20 4.79 4.68
CA ILE A 60 -9.16 5.90 4.64
C ILE A 60 -9.05 6.76 5.89
N ASP A 61 -8.93 6.15 7.07
CA ASP A 61 -8.80 6.89 8.33
C ASP A 61 -7.51 7.71 8.36
N LYS A 62 -6.38 7.14 7.91
CA LYS A 62 -5.11 7.85 7.77
C LYS A 62 -5.17 9.01 6.78
N MET A 63 -5.77 8.77 5.62
CA MET A 63 -6.01 9.83 4.62
C MET A 63 -6.85 10.97 5.21
N ARG A 64 -7.93 10.66 5.94
CA ARG A 64 -8.83 11.65 6.56
C ARG A 64 -8.14 12.47 7.65
N GLN A 65 -7.23 11.87 8.40
CA GLN A 65 -6.41 12.60 9.37
C GLN A 65 -5.49 13.63 8.69
N GLY A 66 -5.14 13.42 7.42
CA GLY A 66 -4.42 14.39 6.57
C GLY A 66 -2.96 14.65 6.96
N LYS A 67 -2.39 13.86 7.88
CA LYS A 67 -1.03 14.04 8.41
C LYS A 67 -0.01 13.05 7.85
N THR A 68 -0.47 11.89 7.38
CA THR A 68 0.39 10.80 6.90
C THR A 68 0.40 10.83 5.38
N PRO A 69 1.56 11.08 4.72
CA PRO A 69 1.68 10.93 3.28
C PRO A 69 1.41 9.49 2.84
N ILE A 70 0.66 9.33 1.75
CA ILE A 70 0.31 8.03 1.18
C ILE A 70 0.69 8.03 -0.30
N LEU A 71 1.65 7.20 -0.66
CA LEU A 71 2.07 6.95 -2.04
C LEU A 71 1.45 5.64 -2.54
N ILE A 72 0.81 5.69 -3.70
CA ILE A 72 0.25 4.53 -4.38
C ILE A 72 1.08 4.27 -5.63
N ALA A 73 1.95 3.27 -5.58
CA ALA A 73 2.81 2.87 -6.68
C ALA A 73 2.24 1.64 -7.40
N THR A 74 1.74 1.83 -8.62
CA THR A 74 1.21 0.73 -9.44
C THR A 74 1.43 1.01 -10.91
N LYS A 75 1.73 -0.02 -11.72
CA LYS A 75 1.89 0.18 -13.17
C LYS A 75 0.64 0.80 -13.81
N LYS A 76 -0.54 0.46 -13.31
CA LYS A 76 -1.82 1.03 -13.72
C LYS A 76 -2.71 1.23 -12.50
N LEU A 77 -3.22 2.43 -12.30
CA LEU A 77 -4.22 2.70 -11.28
C LEU A 77 -5.54 2.02 -11.65
N SER A 78 -6.16 1.38 -10.66
CA SER A 78 -7.54 0.93 -10.76
C SER A 78 -8.49 2.11 -10.56
N ASP A 79 -9.75 1.96 -11.00
CA ASP A 79 -10.80 2.95 -10.73
C ASP A 79 -11.03 3.17 -9.22
N SER A 80 -10.82 2.13 -8.41
CA SER A 80 -10.87 2.23 -6.95
C SER A 80 -9.71 3.05 -6.39
N GLY A 81 -8.48 2.84 -6.86
CA GLY A 81 -7.31 3.62 -6.48
C GLY A 81 -7.40 5.08 -6.91
N MET A 82 -7.87 5.33 -8.14
CA MET A 82 -8.14 6.67 -8.65
C MET A 82 -9.17 7.40 -7.78
N ARG A 83 -10.29 6.76 -7.46
CA ARG A 83 -11.31 7.34 -6.55
C ARG A 83 -10.75 7.62 -5.17
N PHE A 84 -9.93 6.73 -4.62
CA PHE A 84 -9.27 6.94 -3.33
C PHE A 84 -8.43 8.22 -3.35
N ILE A 85 -7.55 8.39 -4.33
CA ILE A 85 -6.70 9.59 -4.49
C ILE A 85 -7.56 10.85 -4.63
N LYS A 86 -8.55 10.83 -5.54
CA LYS A 86 -9.41 11.99 -5.81
C LYS A 86 -10.35 12.34 -4.64
N SER A 87 -10.61 11.41 -3.73
CA SER A 87 -11.38 11.66 -2.51
C SER A 87 -10.56 12.30 -1.38
N ALA A 88 -9.23 12.33 -1.50
CA ALA A 88 -8.38 12.95 -0.50
C ALA A 88 -8.52 14.47 -0.55
N THR A 89 -8.69 15.09 0.61
CA THR A 89 -8.76 16.56 0.74
C THR A 89 -7.37 17.21 0.83
N SER A 90 -6.32 16.40 0.98
CA SER A 90 -4.93 16.85 1.08
C SER A 90 -4.12 16.36 -0.13
N SER A 91 -3.10 17.13 -0.49
CA SER A 91 -2.13 16.77 -1.54
C SER A 91 -1.10 15.72 -1.10
N THR A 92 -1.17 15.26 0.15
CA THR A 92 -0.25 14.26 0.71
C THR A 92 -0.59 12.83 0.27
N VAL A 93 -1.71 12.64 -0.43
CA VAL A 93 -2.10 11.36 -1.05
C VAL A 93 -1.96 11.49 -2.55
N PHE A 94 -1.10 10.66 -3.15
CA PHE A 94 -0.85 10.67 -4.57
C PHE A 94 -0.49 9.29 -5.10
N GLY A 95 -0.79 9.05 -6.37
CA GLY A 95 -0.45 7.84 -7.09
C GLY A 95 0.60 8.09 -8.16
N ILE A 96 1.39 7.08 -8.45
CA ILE A 96 2.26 7.03 -9.62
C ILE A 96 1.88 5.83 -10.48
N GLU A 97 1.75 6.04 -11.78
CA GLU A 97 1.45 5.01 -12.76
C GLU A 97 2.22 5.17 -14.07
N GLU A 98 2.26 4.11 -14.88
CA GLU A 98 2.91 4.11 -16.18
C GLU A 98 2.16 5.04 -17.14
N PHE A 99 2.90 5.84 -17.88
CA PHE A 99 2.32 6.67 -18.93
C PHE A 99 3.22 6.69 -20.16
N LYS A 100 2.89 5.88 -21.17
CA LYS A 100 3.71 5.71 -22.38
C LYS A 100 5.15 5.33 -22.00
N SER A 101 6.13 6.16 -22.35
CA SER A 101 7.55 6.02 -22.00
C SER A 101 7.95 6.77 -20.71
N GLY A 102 6.97 7.28 -19.96
CA GLY A 102 7.19 8.08 -18.76
C GLY A 102 6.32 7.64 -17.60
N THR A 103 6.15 8.55 -16.64
CA THR A 103 5.38 8.33 -15.41
C THR A 103 4.31 9.39 -15.26
N ARG A 104 3.07 8.99 -14.96
CA ARG A 104 2.00 9.91 -14.54
C ARG A 104 1.90 9.92 -13.03
N ILE A 105 1.90 11.11 -12.46
CA ILE A 105 1.63 11.37 -11.05
C ILE A 105 0.22 11.92 -10.92
N VAL A 106 -0.58 11.30 -10.08
CA VAL A 106 -1.98 11.67 -9.84
C VAL A 106 -2.11 12.19 -8.43
N PHE A 107 -2.47 13.47 -8.31
CA PHE A 107 -2.86 14.10 -7.04
C PHE A 107 -4.39 14.17 -6.95
N SER A 108 -4.91 14.61 -5.81
CA SER A 108 -6.34 14.81 -5.60
C SER A 108 -6.94 15.89 -6.52
N ASP A 109 -6.20 16.97 -6.74
CA ASP A 109 -6.63 18.16 -7.48
C ASP A 109 -6.04 18.28 -8.88
N LYS A 110 -4.86 17.72 -9.11
CA LYS A 110 -4.13 17.82 -10.38
C LYS A 110 -3.47 16.50 -10.79
N GLU A 111 -2.83 16.54 -11.94
CA GLU A 111 -2.01 15.46 -12.46
C GLU A 111 -0.77 16.05 -13.12
N GLU A 112 0.33 15.31 -13.06
CA GLU A 112 1.60 15.66 -13.66
C GLU A 112 2.11 14.48 -14.49
N ILE A 113 2.76 14.79 -15.61
CA ILE A 113 3.38 13.79 -16.47
C ILE A 113 4.88 14.08 -16.50
N ILE A 114 5.66 13.07 -16.13
CA ILE A 114 7.11 13.09 -16.30
C ILE A 114 7.40 12.32 -17.59
N GLU A 115 7.75 13.06 -18.63
CA GLU A 115 8.17 12.47 -19.90
C GLU A 115 9.57 11.86 -19.79
N GLU A 116 9.82 10.80 -20.56
CA GLU A 116 11.14 10.17 -20.69
C GLU A 116 11.77 9.65 -19.37
N LEU A 117 10.95 9.44 -18.35
CA LEU A 117 11.34 8.82 -17.09
C LEU A 117 10.22 7.90 -16.57
N SER A 118 10.34 6.63 -16.89
CA SER A 118 9.54 5.52 -16.41
C SER A 118 10.12 4.91 -15.14
N PHE A 119 9.43 5.12 -14.01
CA PHE A 119 9.77 4.47 -12.74
C PHE A 119 9.58 2.94 -12.77
N TRP A 120 8.98 2.41 -13.84
CA TRP A 120 8.80 0.97 -14.04
C TRP A 120 9.93 0.32 -14.84
N SER A 121 10.83 1.12 -15.40
CA SER A 121 12.11 0.63 -15.93
C SER A 121 13.10 0.53 -14.78
N LEU A 122 13.64 -0.66 -14.54
CA LEU A 122 14.68 -0.86 -13.52
C LEU A 122 15.92 0.01 -13.81
N GLU A 123 16.28 0.13 -15.10
CA GLU A 123 17.42 0.95 -15.52
C GLU A 123 17.25 2.41 -15.12
N GLU A 124 16.04 2.95 -15.32
CA GLU A 124 15.75 4.35 -15.01
C GLU A 124 15.54 4.57 -13.50
N LEU A 125 14.92 3.61 -12.81
CA LEU A 125 14.75 3.67 -11.37
C LEU A 125 16.11 3.70 -10.63
N ILE A 126 17.09 2.92 -11.10
CA ILE A 126 18.44 2.92 -10.52
C ILE A 126 19.11 4.30 -10.65
N LYS A 127 18.86 5.04 -11.74
CA LYS A 127 19.41 6.40 -11.94
C LYS A 127 18.93 7.40 -10.88
N LEU A 128 17.84 7.12 -10.15
CA LEU A 128 17.29 8.00 -9.11
C LEU A 128 17.88 7.78 -7.71
N VAL A 129 18.61 6.69 -7.50
CA VAL A 129 19.16 6.30 -6.18
C VAL A 129 20.64 6.68 -6.05
N ILE A 130 21.24 7.21 -7.12
CA ILE A 130 22.68 7.51 -7.23
C ILE A 130 22.94 9.00 -7.02
#